data_AF-A0A1D2MQ16-F1
#
_entry.id   AF-A0A1D2MQ16-F1
#
_cell.length_a   1.000
_cell.length_b   1.000
_cell.length_c   1.000
_cell.angle_alpha   90.00
_cell.angle_beta   90.00
_cell.angle_gamma   90.00
#
_symmetry.space_group_name_H-M   'P 1'
#
loop_
_entity.id
_entity.type
_entity.pdbx_description
1 polymer ?
#
loop_
_entity_poly.entity_id
_entity_poly.type
_entity_poly.pdbx_seq_one_letter_code
_entity_poly.pdbx_strand_id
1 'polypeptide(L)'
;MANSPGTGFGTYRNGIISLEVATTGRPYEKLFLNGKAVYNDYLGKNVQPAMFYIYDDVPMFWDAWDIADYHLESRRDPDWTNESAMTQVSTGPIVGCYKCPPVLATEAPSSYAIIDWKEDHKLLKVEFPMDVLNREATYDIQYGYVKRPTHINTSWDMAKYEVCGHNSTSRRYIQEAEVNRRAYELNLLASNNVHTTCYQSYWNNVMIPTLQNTNQIQLPANWVTTTSTAVVVEAVKVCAEITRTIVVRLYEANGGAADTTVNLGFTITAVRECNGLEDPADVVTRTGNSFVASFKPFQVRSFLVTF
;
A
#
# COMPACT_ATOMS: atom_id res chain seq x y z
N MET A 1 -14.73 26.70 14.61
CA MET A 1 -15.07 26.06 15.90
C MET A 1 -14.14 24.87 16.07
N ALA A 2 -13.76 24.48 17.28
CA ALA A 2 -12.80 23.39 17.47
C ALA A 2 -13.45 22.02 17.24
N ASN A 3 -12.86 21.22 16.35
CA ASN A 3 -13.24 19.82 16.17
C ASN A 3 -12.57 18.98 17.26
N SER A 4 -13.22 18.89 18.43
CA SER A 4 -12.84 17.88 19.43
C SER A 4 -12.98 16.48 18.83
N PRO A 5 -11.99 15.58 18.96
CA PRO A 5 -12.16 14.19 18.57
C PRO A 5 -13.33 13.57 19.32
N GLY A 6 -14.29 13.01 18.60
CA GLY A 6 -15.42 12.28 19.20
C GLY A 6 -14.95 10.92 19.71
N THR A 7 -14.34 10.88 20.89
CA THR A 7 -13.72 9.68 21.49
C THR A 7 -14.74 8.68 22.03
N GLY A 8 -15.66 8.23 21.17
CA GLY A 8 -16.49 7.05 21.41
C GLY A 8 -15.75 5.79 20.97
N PHE A 9 -15.81 4.72 21.76
CA PHE A 9 -15.31 3.42 21.32
C PHE A 9 -16.09 2.98 20.07
N GLY A 10 -15.38 2.60 19.00
CA GLY A 10 -15.97 2.33 17.69
C GLY A 10 -16.17 3.56 16.80
N THR A 11 -15.63 4.74 17.12
CA THR A 11 -15.61 5.88 16.19
C THR A 11 -14.31 6.69 16.30
N TYR A 12 -13.57 6.78 15.19
CA TYR A 12 -12.27 7.45 15.11
C TYR A 12 -12.30 8.48 13.99
N ARG A 13 -11.99 9.76 14.26
CA ARG A 13 -12.13 10.85 13.28
C ARG A 13 -10.99 11.87 13.38
N ASN A 14 -10.36 12.20 12.25
CA ASN A 14 -9.27 13.19 12.16
C ASN A 14 -9.63 14.46 11.37
N GLY A 15 -10.91 14.63 11.00
CA GLY A 15 -11.43 15.80 10.29
C GLY A 15 -11.45 15.68 8.77
N ILE A 16 -10.62 14.80 8.18
CA ILE A 16 -10.67 14.44 6.75
C ILE A 16 -11.27 13.04 6.59
N ILE A 17 -10.85 12.11 7.46
CA ILE A 17 -11.29 10.73 7.52
C ILE A 17 -12.10 10.52 8.80
N SER A 18 -13.14 9.69 8.71
CA SER A 18 -13.74 9.03 9.87
C SER A 18 -13.92 7.53 9.63
N LEU A 19 -13.67 6.74 10.66
CA LEU A 19 -13.83 5.29 10.70
C LEU A 19 -14.86 4.96 11.78
N GLU A 20 -15.83 4.11 11.46
CA GLU A 20 -16.84 3.61 12.39
C GLU A 20 -16.77 2.08 12.42
N VAL A 21 -16.69 1.51 13.63
CA VAL A 21 -16.38 0.09 13.83
C VAL A 21 -17.43 -0.56 14.72
N ALA A 22 -17.91 -1.74 14.33
CA ALA A 22 -18.86 -2.52 15.11
C ALA A 22 -18.25 -3.00 16.45
N THR A 23 -18.69 -2.44 17.58
CA THR A 23 -18.17 -2.76 18.92
C THR A 23 -18.76 -4.03 19.53
N THR A 24 -19.86 -4.54 18.97
CA THR A 24 -20.53 -5.77 19.36
C THR A 24 -20.99 -6.54 18.12
N GLY A 25 -20.88 -7.87 18.19
CA GLY A 25 -21.10 -8.72 17.02
C GLY A 25 -19.97 -8.61 16.00
N ARG A 26 -20.26 -9.13 14.79
CA ARG A 26 -19.33 -9.20 13.64
C ARG A 26 -18.51 -7.92 13.44
N PRO A 27 -17.18 -7.98 13.46
CA PRO A 27 -16.32 -6.81 13.23
C PRO A 27 -16.41 -6.37 11.76
N TYR A 28 -16.91 -5.15 11.55
CA TYR A 28 -16.89 -4.46 10.26
C TYR A 28 -16.41 -3.02 10.44
N GLU A 29 -15.78 -2.45 9.41
CA GLU A 29 -15.18 -1.11 9.43
C GLU A 29 -15.74 -0.23 8.31
N LYS A 30 -16.56 0.77 8.69
CA LYS A 30 -17.11 1.76 7.76
C LYS A 30 -16.19 2.97 7.69
N LEU A 31 -15.42 3.03 6.61
CA LEU A 31 -14.58 4.16 6.27
C LEU A 31 -15.38 5.27 5.56
N PHE A 32 -15.14 6.51 5.95
CA PHE A 32 -15.73 7.71 5.37
C PHE A 32 -14.63 8.73 5.04
N LEU A 33 -14.76 9.40 3.90
CA LEU A 33 -13.90 10.50 3.46
C LEU A 33 -14.75 11.77 3.32
N ASN A 34 -14.35 12.85 3.99
CA ASN A 34 -15.07 14.14 4.02
C ASN A 34 -16.57 13.98 4.35
N GLY A 35 -16.90 13.06 5.26
CA GLY A 35 -18.27 12.75 5.70
C GLY A 35 -19.08 11.85 4.75
N LYS A 36 -18.56 11.45 3.59
CA LYS A 36 -19.18 10.45 2.71
C LYS A 36 -18.62 9.06 2.97
N ALA A 37 -19.47 8.05 3.06
CA ALA A 37 -19.04 6.65 3.07
C ALA A 37 -18.22 6.35 1.80
N VAL A 38 -17.18 5.51 1.91
CA VAL A 38 -16.41 5.04 0.74
C VAL A 38 -16.81 3.62 0.30
N TYR A 39 -17.79 3.03 0.98
CA TYR A 39 -18.38 1.72 0.67
C TYR A 39 -19.79 1.89 0.08
N ASN A 40 -20.26 0.93 -0.71
CA ASN A 40 -21.63 0.94 -1.22
C ASN A 40 -22.18 -0.48 -1.44
N ASP A 41 -23.42 -0.73 -1.03
CA ASP A 41 -24.16 -1.96 -1.28
C ASP A 41 -25.21 -1.74 -2.39
N TYR A 42 -24.72 -1.35 -3.58
CA TYR A 42 -25.55 -1.13 -4.78
C TYR A 42 -26.46 -2.32 -5.14
N LEU A 43 -26.11 -3.50 -4.67
CA LEU A 43 -26.74 -4.77 -5.01
C LEU A 43 -27.75 -5.23 -3.94
N GLY A 44 -27.89 -4.49 -2.83
CA GLY A 44 -28.78 -4.84 -1.72
C GLY A 44 -28.45 -6.18 -1.05
N LYS A 45 -27.19 -6.62 -1.13
CA LYS A 45 -26.70 -7.92 -0.63
C LYS A 45 -26.39 -7.86 0.89
N ASN A 46 -26.63 -6.73 1.54
CA ASN A 46 -26.38 -6.42 2.96
C ASN A 46 -24.90 -6.60 3.40
N VAL A 47 -23.98 -6.46 2.45
CA VAL A 47 -22.53 -6.67 2.69
C VAL A 47 -21.97 -5.49 3.49
N GLN A 48 -21.39 -5.77 4.65
CA GLN A 48 -20.66 -4.76 5.43
C GLN A 48 -19.18 -4.68 4.96
N PRO A 49 -18.56 -3.49 4.98
CA PRO A 49 -17.15 -3.34 4.60
C PRO A 49 -16.16 -3.87 5.65
N ALA A 50 -14.99 -4.29 5.18
CA ALA A 50 -13.93 -4.93 5.96
C ALA A 50 -14.34 -6.27 6.60
N MET A 51 -15.34 -6.94 6.04
CA MET A 51 -15.79 -8.25 6.52
C MET A 51 -14.85 -9.38 6.11
N PHE A 52 -14.54 -10.27 7.05
CA PHE A 52 -13.85 -11.52 6.79
C PHE A 52 -14.80 -12.58 6.21
N TYR A 53 -14.31 -13.34 5.24
CA TYR A 53 -15.00 -14.44 4.57
C TYR A 53 -14.07 -15.66 4.42
N ILE A 54 -14.61 -16.85 4.66
CA ILE A 54 -13.91 -18.13 4.47
C ILE A 54 -14.42 -18.79 3.19
N TYR A 55 -13.48 -19.40 2.47
CA TYR A 55 -13.69 -20.19 1.27
C TYR A 55 -13.05 -21.57 1.49
N ASP A 56 -13.60 -22.60 0.87
CA ASP A 56 -12.97 -23.91 0.75
C ASP A 56 -11.92 -23.87 -0.36
N ASP A 57 -10.69 -24.28 -0.03
CA ASP A 57 -9.54 -24.22 -0.92
C ASP A 57 -9.09 -25.66 -1.22
N VAL A 58 -9.64 -26.22 -2.30
CA VAL A 58 -9.42 -27.60 -2.72
C VAL A 58 -9.18 -27.61 -4.25
N PRO A 59 -7.94 -27.37 -4.69
CA PRO A 59 -7.59 -27.39 -6.12
C PRO A 59 -7.55 -28.81 -6.69
N MET A 60 -7.47 -28.92 -8.02
CA MET A 60 -7.52 -30.22 -8.72
C MET A 60 -6.21 -31.02 -8.68
N PHE A 61 -5.05 -30.36 -8.55
CA PHE A 61 -3.74 -31.01 -8.74
C PHE A 61 -2.66 -30.60 -7.73
N TRP A 62 -2.47 -29.31 -7.47
CA TRP A 62 -1.31 -28.82 -6.71
C TRP A 62 -1.71 -27.89 -5.56
N ASP A 63 -2.04 -28.50 -4.42
CA ASP A 63 -2.53 -27.87 -3.18
C ASP A 63 -1.77 -26.59 -2.75
N ALA A 64 -0.44 -26.60 -2.81
CA ALA A 64 0.40 -25.46 -2.43
C ALA A 64 0.72 -24.46 -3.57
N TRP A 65 0.08 -24.58 -4.73
CA TRP A 65 0.35 -23.76 -5.94
C TRP A 65 -0.91 -23.23 -6.63
N ASP A 66 -1.99 -24.01 -6.68
CA ASP A 66 -3.24 -23.68 -7.35
C ASP A 66 -4.29 -23.19 -6.35
N ILE A 67 -4.99 -22.09 -6.65
CA ILE A 67 -6.24 -21.69 -5.99
C ILE A 67 -7.31 -21.62 -7.09
N ALA A 68 -8.07 -22.69 -7.28
CA ALA A 68 -8.93 -22.85 -8.46
C ALA A 68 -10.15 -21.89 -8.42
N ASP A 69 -10.58 -21.37 -9.57
CA ASP A 69 -11.58 -20.29 -9.66
C ASP A 69 -12.93 -20.59 -8.98
N TYR A 70 -13.40 -21.83 -9.06
CA TYR A 70 -14.63 -22.32 -8.40
C TYR A 70 -14.61 -22.19 -6.87
N HIS A 71 -13.46 -21.97 -6.22
CA HIS A 71 -13.43 -21.70 -4.77
C HIS A 71 -14.34 -20.52 -4.41
N LEU A 72 -14.52 -19.54 -5.30
CA LEU A 72 -15.36 -18.36 -5.11
C LEU A 72 -16.83 -18.68 -4.79
N GLU A 73 -17.32 -19.85 -5.21
CA GLU A 73 -18.70 -20.30 -4.95
C GLU A 73 -18.92 -20.74 -3.48
N SER A 74 -17.85 -21.13 -2.78
CA SER A 74 -17.89 -21.64 -1.39
C SER A 74 -17.99 -20.54 -0.30
N ARG A 75 -18.04 -19.26 -0.70
CA ARG A 75 -17.98 -18.06 0.15
C ARG A 75 -18.98 -18.13 1.32
N ARG A 76 -18.46 -18.24 2.55
CA ARG A 76 -19.26 -18.20 3.78
C ARG A 76 -18.69 -17.23 4.81
N ASP A 77 -19.55 -16.77 5.71
CA ASP A 77 -19.12 -16.10 6.94
C ASP A 77 -18.27 -17.07 7.79
N PRO A 78 -17.25 -16.58 8.52
CA PRO A 78 -16.67 -17.31 9.65
C PRO A 78 -17.71 -17.66 10.72
N ASP A 79 -17.39 -18.62 11.59
CA ASP A 79 -18.21 -18.88 12.78
C ASP A 79 -17.95 -17.79 13.85
N TRP A 80 -18.93 -16.92 14.03
CA TRP A 80 -18.93 -15.84 15.01
C TRP A 80 -19.64 -16.22 16.33
N THR A 81 -20.13 -17.45 16.50
CA THR A 81 -20.99 -17.83 17.66
C THR A 81 -20.33 -17.68 19.04
N ASN A 82 -18.99 -17.65 19.09
CA ASN A 82 -18.20 -17.45 20.31
C ASN A 82 -17.54 -16.05 20.38
N GLU A 83 -18.03 -15.08 19.60
CA GLU A 83 -17.49 -13.72 19.59
C GLU A 83 -17.68 -13.01 20.94
N SER A 84 -16.58 -12.47 21.48
CA SER A 84 -16.63 -11.59 22.65
C SER A 84 -16.74 -10.14 22.20
N ALA A 85 -17.50 -9.32 22.94
CA ALA A 85 -17.58 -7.88 22.69
C ALA A 85 -16.19 -7.24 22.58
N MET A 86 -16.02 -6.31 21.65
CA MET A 86 -14.69 -5.74 21.39
C MET A 86 -14.16 -5.02 22.63
N THR A 87 -12.89 -5.23 22.95
CA THR A 87 -12.23 -4.56 24.08
C THR A 87 -11.34 -3.42 23.58
N GLN A 88 -11.49 -2.23 24.17
CA GLN A 88 -10.61 -1.10 23.87
C GLN A 88 -9.24 -1.33 24.51
N VAL A 89 -8.18 -1.23 23.68
CA VAL A 89 -6.79 -1.41 24.12
C VAL A 89 -6.12 -0.05 24.37
N SER A 90 -6.44 0.97 23.57
CA SER A 90 -5.88 2.32 23.74
C SER A 90 -6.81 3.44 23.24
N THR A 91 -6.56 4.66 23.72
CA THR A 91 -7.26 5.89 23.31
C THR A 91 -6.26 7.03 23.16
N GLY A 92 -5.70 7.20 21.97
CA GLY A 92 -4.90 8.36 21.60
C GLY A 92 -5.74 9.40 20.81
N PRO A 93 -5.25 10.65 20.68
CA PRO A 93 -5.91 11.68 19.87
C PRO A 93 -5.79 11.46 18.35
N ILE A 94 -4.96 10.50 17.92
CA ILE A 94 -4.67 10.16 16.51
C ILE A 94 -4.90 8.67 16.24
N VAL A 95 -4.56 7.81 17.20
CA VAL A 95 -4.62 6.33 17.10
C VAL A 95 -5.50 5.77 18.21
N GLY A 96 -6.33 4.77 17.90
CA GLY A 96 -7.05 3.98 18.89
C GLY A 96 -7.08 2.51 18.49
N CYS A 97 -6.79 1.62 19.44
CA CYS A 97 -6.66 0.19 19.21
C CYS A 97 -7.79 -0.60 19.90
N TYR A 98 -8.27 -1.65 19.23
CA TYR A 98 -9.35 -2.51 19.69
C TYR A 98 -9.08 -4.00 19.45
N LYS A 99 -9.62 -4.84 20.33
CA LYS A 99 -9.47 -6.29 20.33
C LYS A 99 -10.82 -6.96 20.08
N CYS A 100 -10.97 -7.57 18.91
CA CYS A 100 -11.95 -8.62 18.66
C CYS A 100 -11.24 -9.98 18.79
N PRO A 101 -11.79 -10.97 19.50
CA PRO A 101 -11.37 -12.37 19.34
C PRO A 101 -12.13 -13.03 18.17
N PRO A 102 -11.46 -13.70 17.22
CA PRO A 102 -10.03 -13.99 17.18
C PRO A 102 -9.14 -12.92 16.52
N VAL A 103 -9.71 -11.99 15.72
CA VAL A 103 -8.93 -11.08 14.84
C VAL A 103 -8.63 -9.72 15.48
N LEU A 104 -7.36 -9.41 15.68
CA LEU A 104 -6.93 -8.38 16.64
C LEU A 104 -6.16 -7.19 16.03
N ALA A 105 -6.63 -5.99 16.37
CA ALA A 105 -5.99 -4.66 16.35
C ALA A 105 -5.83 -3.89 15.02
N THR A 106 -6.54 -2.77 14.94
CA THR A 106 -6.17 -1.63 14.09
C THR A 106 -5.46 -0.56 14.91
N GLU A 107 -4.46 0.09 14.33
CA GLU A 107 -3.96 1.38 14.78
C GLU A 107 -4.17 2.39 13.65
N ALA A 108 -5.33 3.07 13.63
CA ALA A 108 -5.71 3.96 12.52
C ALA A 108 -4.57 4.94 12.15
N PRO A 109 -4.08 4.95 10.89
CA PRO A 109 -4.71 4.43 9.67
C PRO A 109 -4.35 2.98 9.24
N SER A 110 -3.53 2.25 10.01
CA SER A 110 -3.06 0.89 9.68
C SER A 110 -3.85 -0.20 10.43
N SER A 111 -4.60 -1.03 9.69
CA SER A 111 -5.30 -2.21 10.23
C SER A 111 -4.45 -3.46 10.12
N TYR A 112 -4.21 -4.19 11.21
CA TYR A 112 -3.54 -5.50 11.21
C TYR A 112 -4.45 -6.60 11.77
N ALA A 113 -4.04 -7.86 11.55
CA ALA A 113 -4.84 -9.04 11.87
C ALA A 113 -3.95 -10.18 12.36
N ILE A 114 -3.90 -10.39 13.69
CA ILE A 114 -3.31 -11.59 14.28
C ILE A 114 -4.39 -12.67 14.32
N ILE A 115 -4.10 -13.86 13.77
CA ILE A 115 -5.05 -14.98 13.67
C ILE A 115 -4.32 -16.30 13.97
N ASP A 116 -4.84 -17.07 14.93
CA ASP A 116 -4.38 -18.42 15.28
C ASP A 116 -5.02 -19.44 14.30
N TRP A 117 -4.45 -19.52 13.09
CA TRP A 117 -5.04 -20.29 11.99
C TRP A 117 -4.82 -21.79 12.14
N LYS A 118 -5.92 -22.54 12.28
CA LYS A 118 -5.95 -24.01 12.46
C LYS A 118 -6.90 -24.71 11.49
N GLU A 119 -7.39 -23.97 10.51
CA GLU A 119 -8.30 -24.47 9.47
C GLU A 119 -7.52 -25.16 8.34
N ASP A 120 -8.06 -26.27 7.86
CA ASP A 120 -7.44 -27.16 6.87
C ASP A 120 -8.18 -27.06 5.52
N HIS A 121 -7.45 -26.90 4.39
CA HIS A 121 -8.02 -26.64 3.06
C HIS A 121 -9.04 -25.46 3.06
N LYS A 122 -8.69 -24.34 3.71
CA LYS A 122 -9.51 -23.13 3.80
C LYS A 122 -8.69 -21.89 3.47
N LEU A 123 -9.36 -20.89 2.88
CA LEU A 123 -8.75 -19.63 2.49
C LEU A 123 -9.55 -18.44 3.03
N LEU A 124 -8.91 -17.66 3.90
CA LEU A 124 -9.49 -16.44 4.45
C LEU A 124 -9.30 -15.25 3.50
N LYS A 125 -10.34 -14.46 3.30
CA LYS A 125 -10.28 -13.14 2.66
C LYS A 125 -10.88 -12.09 3.57
N VAL A 126 -10.54 -10.83 3.33
CA VAL A 126 -11.32 -9.68 3.81
C VAL A 126 -11.84 -8.89 2.61
N GLU A 127 -13.11 -8.51 2.61
CA GLU A 127 -13.76 -7.84 1.48
C GLU A 127 -14.03 -6.35 1.75
N PHE A 128 -13.72 -5.53 0.75
CA PHE A 128 -13.98 -4.09 0.76
C PHE A 128 -14.90 -3.75 -0.43
N PRO A 129 -16.24 -3.76 -0.24
CA PRO A 129 -17.23 -3.36 -1.24
C PRO A 129 -17.21 -1.83 -1.38
N MET A 130 -16.21 -1.33 -2.08
CA MET A 130 -15.96 0.09 -2.28
C MET A 130 -17.00 0.71 -3.22
N ASP A 131 -17.33 1.99 -2.99
CA ASP A 131 -18.16 2.82 -3.88
C ASP A 131 -17.35 3.21 -5.15
N VAL A 132 -17.03 2.19 -5.96
CA VAL A 132 -16.19 2.16 -7.19
C VAL A 132 -15.99 0.67 -7.67
N LEU A 133 -16.99 -0.11 -8.08
CA LEU A 133 -17.44 -0.17 -9.49
C LEU A 133 -16.28 0.03 -10.52
N ASN A 134 -15.74 -0.94 -11.33
CA ASN A 134 -14.95 -0.59 -12.56
C ASN A 134 -14.73 -1.62 -13.68
N ARG A 135 -14.25 -1.09 -14.83
CA ARG A 135 -13.52 -1.78 -15.90
C ARG A 135 -12.03 -2.10 -15.64
N GLU A 136 -11.23 -1.28 -14.93
CA GLU A 136 -9.79 -1.53 -14.64
C GLU A 136 -9.37 -1.23 -13.17
N ALA A 137 -8.57 -2.09 -12.54
CA ALA A 137 -7.85 -1.77 -11.30
C ALA A 137 -6.34 -1.68 -11.54
N THR A 138 -5.66 -0.78 -10.80
CA THR A 138 -4.23 -0.49 -10.95
C THR A 138 -3.45 -1.10 -9.78
N TYR A 139 -2.57 -2.06 -10.09
CA TYR A 139 -1.77 -2.81 -9.12
C TYR A 139 -0.31 -2.36 -9.18
N ASP A 140 0.26 -2.07 -8.01
CA ASP A 140 1.68 -1.74 -7.85
C ASP A 140 2.54 -2.96 -8.20
N ILE A 141 3.63 -2.76 -8.95
CA ILE A 141 4.63 -3.79 -9.31
C ILE A 141 6.03 -3.18 -9.19
N GLN A 142 7.06 -4.00 -9.38
CA GLN A 142 8.45 -3.50 -9.39
C GLN A 142 8.61 -2.39 -10.44
N TYR A 143 9.04 -1.21 -9.99
CA TYR A 143 9.28 -0.02 -10.81
C TYR A 143 8.07 0.58 -11.56
N GLY A 144 6.82 0.30 -11.14
CA GLY A 144 5.65 0.91 -11.78
C GLY A 144 4.32 0.30 -11.36
N TYR A 145 3.35 0.30 -12.28
CA TYR A 145 2.06 -0.35 -12.06
C TYR A 145 1.60 -1.14 -13.29
N VAL A 146 0.76 -2.16 -13.06
CA VAL A 146 0.00 -2.85 -14.11
C VAL A 146 -1.49 -2.61 -13.93
N LYS A 147 -2.18 -2.32 -15.03
CA LYS A 147 -3.64 -2.31 -15.04
C LYS A 147 -4.17 -3.70 -15.35
N ARG A 148 -5.15 -4.16 -14.58
CA ARG A 148 -5.89 -5.41 -14.84
C ARG A 148 -7.39 -5.12 -14.88
N PRO A 149 -8.17 -5.74 -15.78
CA PRO A 149 -9.60 -5.54 -15.78
C PRO A 149 -10.25 -6.03 -14.49
N THR A 150 -11.41 -5.47 -14.20
CA THR A 150 -12.30 -5.79 -13.06
C THR A 150 -13.63 -6.39 -13.52
N HIS A 151 -13.83 -6.56 -14.84
CA HIS A 151 -14.89 -7.37 -15.45
C HIS A 151 -14.31 -8.70 -15.97
N ILE A 152 -15.18 -9.70 -16.18
CA ILE A 152 -14.82 -11.05 -16.65
C ILE A 152 -15.27 -11.31 -18.10
N ASN A 153 -15.32 -10.26 -18.93
CA ASN A 153 -15.95 -10.29 -20.26
C ASN A 153 -15.25 -11.17 -21.31
N THR A 154 -14.04 -11.65 -21.03
CA THR A 154 -13.30 -12.57 -21.90
C THR A 154 -12.66 -13.69 -21.07
N SER A 155 -12.33 -14.83 -21.69
CA SER A 155 -11.60 -15.92 -21.01
C SER A 155 -10.26 -15.45 -20.43
N TRP A 156 -9.57 -14.52 -21.12
CA TRP A 156 -8.37 -13.87 -20.60
C TRP A 156 -8.63 -13.12 -19.30
N ASP A 157 -9.82 -12.55 -19.11
CA ASP A 157 -10.17 -11.71 -17.95
C ASP A 157 -10.79 -12.54 -16.82
N MET A 158 -11.55 -13.59 -17.13
CA MET A 158 -11.92 -14.65 -16.19
C MET A 158 -10.67 -15.20 -15.48
N ALA A 159 -9.61 -15.50 -16.23
CA ALA A 159 -8.32 -15.95 -15.69
C ALA A 159 -7.55 -14.92 -14.82
N LYS A 160 -8.14 -13.75 -14.53
CA LYS A 160 -7.61 -12.71 -13.63
C LYS A 160 -8.49 -12.49 -12.40
N TYR A 161 -9.18 -13.53 -11.91
CA TYR A 161 -9.89 -13.49 -10.63
C TYR A 161 -8.94 -13.06 -9.50
N GLU A 162 -7.70 -13.55 -9.53
CA GLU A 162 -6.62 -13.15 -8.63
C GLU A 162 -5.44 -12.52 -9.37
N VAL A 163 -4.78 -11.58 -8.70
CA VAL A 163 -3.75 -10.69 -9.25
C VAL A 163 -2.74 -10.39 -8.15
N CYS A 164 -1.46 -10.63 -8.42
CA CYS A 164 -0.36 -10.17 -7.55
C CYS A 164 -0.21 -8.63 -7.66
N GLY A 165 -0.12 -7.97 -6.50
CA GLY A 165 0.34 -6.59 -6.36
C GLY A 165 1.44 -6.55 -5.30
N HIS A 166 2.39 -5.61 -5.43
CA HIS A 166 3.59 -5.55 -4.61
C HIS A 166 3.33 -4.89 -3.25
N ASN A 167 3.12 -3.57 -3.20
CA ASN A 167 2.81 -2.85 -1.96
C ASN A 167 1.37 -2.29 -1.90
N SER A 168 0.76 -1.92 -3.04
CA SER A 168 -0.56 -1.27 -3.04
C SER A 168 -1.42 -1.52 -4.29
N THR A 169 -2.70 -1.13 -4.20
CA THR A 169 -3.64 -1.03 -5.33
C THR A 169 -4.27 0.35 -5.31
N SER A 170 -4.30 1.07 -6.44
CA SER A 170 -4.59 2.51 -6.49
C SER A 170 -5.82 2.89 -7.36
N ARG A 171 -6.60 3.88 -6.90
CA ARG A 171 -8.02 4.09 -7.28
C ARG A 171 -8.27 5.00 -8.50
N ARG A 172 -7.36 5.12 -9.48
CA ARG A 172 -7.35 6.32 -10.38
C ARG A 172 -8.59 6.55 -11.27
N TYR A 173 -9.24 5.51 -11.82
CA TYR A 173 -10.33 5.67 -12.81
C TYR A 173 -11.56 4.78 -12.56
N ILE A 174 -12.10 4.89 -11.36
CA ILE A 174 -12.94 3.93 -10.62
C ILE A 174 -14.43 3.65 -11.10
N GLN A 175 -14.84 3.33 -12.36
CA GLN A 175 -16.29 3.21 -12.75
C GLN A 175 -16.81 1.99 -13.61
N GLU A 176 -17.69 1.17 -12.96
CA GLU A 176 -18.54 -0.01 -13.29
C GLU A 176 -17.99 -1.42 -13.70
N ALA A 177 -18.10 -2.41 -12.78
CA ALA A 177 -18.30 -3.89 -12.95
C ALA A 177 -18.42 -4.61 -11.58
N GLU A 178 -19.04 -5.81 -11.52
CA GLU A 178 -18.96 -6.77 -10.40
C GLU A 178 -17.74 -7.71 -10.53
N VAL A 179 -16.92 -7.87 -9.47
CA VAL A 179 -16.23 -9.11 -9.02
C VAL A 179 -15.37 -8.83 -7.77
N ASN A 180 -15.33 -9.77 -6.82
CA ASN A 180 -14.63 -9.65 -5.54
C ASN A 180 -13.10 -9.49 -5.69
N ARG A 181 -12.43 -8.79 -4.76
CA ARG A 181 -10.95 -8.75 -4.70
C ARG A 181 -10.39 -8.63 -3.26
N ARG A 182 -9.31 -9.39 -3.03
CA ARG A 182 -8.48 -9.44 -1.81
C ARG A 182 -7.73 -8.11 -1.59
N ALA A 183 -7.38 -7.64 -0.39
CA ALA A 183 -6.87 -8.30 0.82
C ALA A 183 -5.39 -8.72 0.75
N TYR A 184 -4.48 -7.81 1.08
CA TYR A 184 -3.61 -7.84 2.27
C TYR A 184 -3.12 -6.40 2.54
N GLU A 185 -2.56 -6.13 3.73
CA GLU A 185 -2.02 -4.81 4.18
C GLU A 185 -2.81 -3.58 3.70
N LEU A 186 -3.97 -3.32 4.31
CA LEU A 186 -4.87 -2.24 3.87
C LEU A 186 -4.45 -0.84 4.33
N ASN A 187 -3.37 -0.35 3.71
CA ASN A 187 -3.07 1.07 3.55
C ASN A 187 -4.13 1.73 2.65
N LEU A 188 -5.37 1.86 3.14
CA LEU A 188 -6.57 2.24 2.36
C LEU A 188 -6.64 3.76 2.07
N LEU A 189 -5.58 4.27 1.44
CA LEU A 189 -5.37 5.67 1.10
C LEU A 189 -6.30 6.10 -0.04
N ALA A 190 -7.44 6.70 0.33
CA ALA A 190 -8.45 7.23 -0.57
C ALA A 190 -8.00 8.52 -1.31
N SER A 191 -6.86 8.45 -2.01
CA SER A 191 -6.37 9.48 -2.93
C SER A 191 -6.88 9.21 -4.35
N ASN A 192 -7.17 10.29 -5.08
CA ASN A 192 -7.41 10.25 -6.53
C ASN A 192 -6.09 10.21 -7.33
N ASN A 193 -4.94 10.21 -6.66
CA ASN A 193 -3.63 10.39 -7.26
C ASN A 193 -2.68 9.22 -6.95
N VAL A 194 -2.46 8.33 -7.94
CA VAL A 194 -1.58 7.14 -7.86
C VAL A 194 -0.21 7.48 -7.28
N HIS A 195 0.36 8.60 -7.70
CA HIS A 195 1.67 9.12 -7.27
C HIS A 195 1.76 9.14 -5.73
N THR A 196 0.70 9.61 -5.05
CA THR A 196 0.65 9.68 -3.57
C THR A 196 0.36 8.34 -2.91
N THR A 197 -0.47 7.49 -3.52
CA THR A 197 -0.82 6.17 -2.95
C THR A 197 0.37 5.21 -2.99
N CYS A 198 1.01 5.06 -4.16
CA CYS A 198 2.19 4.20 -4.29
C CYS A 198 3.32 4.69 -3.38
N TYR A 199 3.71 5.97 -3.47
CA TYR A 199 4.79 6.52 -2.64
C TYR A 199 4.54 6.32 -1.15
N GLN A 200 3.36 6.69 -0.63
CA GLN A 200 3.05 6.52 0.79
C GLN A 200 3.01 5.05 1.23
N SER A 201 2.61 4.12 0.35
CA SER A 201 2.63 2.69 0.68
C SER A 201 4.05 2.15 0.87
N TYR A 202 5.02 2.59 0.07
CA TYR A 202 6.43 2.22 0.28
C TYR A 202 6.94 2.76 1.63
N TRP A 203 6.56 3.98 2.03
CA TRP A 203 6.93 4.54 3.34
C TRP A 203 6.27 3.82 4.53
N ASN A 204 5.02 3.38 4.41
CA ASN A 204 4.31 2.67 5.48
C ASN A 204 4.93 1.29 5.77
N ASN A 205 5.59 0.68 4.78
CA ASN A 205 6.23 -0.63 4.91
C ASN A 205 7.71 -0.54 5.37
N VAL A 206 8.19 0.67 5.72
CA VAL A 206 9.55 0.91 6.26
C VAL A 206 9.50 1.10 7.78
N MET A 207 10.18 0.21 8.51
CA MET A 207 10.47 0.39 9.94
C MET A 207 11.33 1.65 10.16
N ILE A 208 10.83 2.60 10.95
CA ILE A 208 11.55 3.85 11.26
C ILE A 208 12.53 3.60 12.44
N PRO A 209 13.86 3.68 12.24
CA PRO A 209 14.82 3.41 13.31
C PRO A 209 15.00 4.64 14.23
N THR A 210 14.69 4.48 15.51
CA THR A 210 14.95 5.51 16.53
C THR A 210 16.42 5.49 16.96
N LEU A 211 17.20 6.49 16.56
CA LEU A 211 18.57 6.70 17.05
C LEU A 211 18.56 7.11 18.53
N GLN A 212 19.34 6.38 19.35
CA GLN A 212 19.62 6.74 20.75
C GLN A 212 21.03 7.33 20.89
N ASN A 213 21.26 8.13 21.93
CA ASN A 213 22.56 8.74 22.26
C ASN A 213 23.18 9.64 21.17
N THR A 214 22.36 10.47 20.52
CA THR A 214 22.74 11.34 19.38
C THR A 214 23.65 12.53 19.71
N ASN A 215 24.11 12.68 20.96
CA ASN A 215 24.79 13.87 21.52
C ASN A 215 26.09 14.33 20.82
N GLN A 216 26.59 13.63 19.80
CA GLN A 216 27.79 14.00 19.03
C GLN A 216 27.64 13.87 17.50
N ILE A 217 26.43 13.59 16.97
CA ILE A 217 26.24 13.36 15.53
C ILE A 217 25.17 14.30 14.95
N GLN A 218 25.62 15.32 14.22
CA GLN A 218 24.74 16.17 13.41
C GLN A 218 24.58 15.57 12.02
N LEU A 219 23.46 14.87 11.79
CA LEU A 219 23.08 14.37 10.46
C LEU A 219 22.36 15.47 9.64
N PRO A 220 22.45 15.45 8.29
CA PRO A 220 21.62 16.30 7.45
C PRO A 220 20.15 15.85 7.51
N ALA A 221 19.23 16.80 7.53
CA ALA A 221 17.80 16.55 7.72
C ALA A 221 17.15 15.68 6.63
N ASN A 222 17.72 15.66 5.42
CA ASN A 222 17.39 14.72 4.36
C ASN A 222 18.70 14.26 3.69
N TRP A 223 18.80 12.99 3.31
CA TRP A 223 19.99 12.44 2.64
C TRP A 223 19.91 12.55 1.11
N VAL A 224 18.77 12.17 0.53
CA VAL A 224 18.47 12.26 -0.90
C VAL A 224 17.03 12.76 -1.05
N THR A 225 16.77 13.74 -1.91
CA THR A 225 15.40 14.16 -2.25
C THR A 225 15.22 14.41 -3.74
N THR A 226 14.04 14.09 -4.27
CA THR A 226 13.57 14.48 -5.60
C THR A 226 12.65 15.70 -5.52
N THR A 227 12.66 16.54 -6.55
CA THR A 227 11.68 17.65 -6.69
C THR A 227 10.39 17.20 -7.36
N SER A 228 10.41 16.09 -8.10
CA SER A 228 9.22 15.53 -8.76
C SER A 228 8.64 14.37 -7.96
N THR A 229 7.35 14.48 -7.61
CA THR A 229 6.56 13.38 -7.02
C THR A 229 6.25 12.25 -8.00
N ALA A 230 6.70 12.35 -9.26
CA ALA A 230 6.65 11.25 -10.22
C ALA A 230 7.89 10.33 -10.16
N VAL A 231 9.01 10.81 -9.59
CA VAL A 231 10.28 10.08 -9.53
C VAL A 231 10.55 9.62 -8.09
N VAL A 232 10.55 8.31 -7.90
CA VAL A 232 10.77 7.63 -6.61
C VAL A 232 12.24 7.23 -6.48
N VAL A 233 12.82 7.40 -5.29
CA VAL A 233 14.13 6.83 -4.95
C VAL A 233 13.89 5.42 -4.42
N GLU A 234 14.30 4.40 -5.18
CA GLU A 234 14.18 2.99 -4.80
C GLU A 234 15.24 2.61 -3.77
N ALA A 235 16.50 2.92 -4.07
CA ALA A 235 17.64 2.44 -3.30
C ALA A 235 18.75 3.48 -3.20
N VAL A 236 19.31 3.58 -2.00
CA VAL A 236 20.56 4.28 -1.70
C VAL A 236 21.48 3.26 -1.04
N LYS A 237 22.54 2.84 -1.73
CA LYS A 237 23.50 1.84 -1.22
C LYS A 237 24.94 2.25 -1.50
N VAL A 238 25.90 1.67 -0.79
CA VAL A 238 27.33 1.82 -1.10
C VAL A 238 27.62 1.13 -2.45
N CYS A 239 28.44 1.76 -3.30
CA CYS A 239 28.94 1.13 -4.52
C CYS A 239 29.97 0.05 -4.18
N ALA A 240 29.90 -1.11 -4.83
CA ALA A 240 30.79 -2.23 -4.52
C ALA A 240 32.25 -1.98 -4.96
N GLU A 241 32.44 -1.31 -6.10
CA GLU A 241 33.74 -1.20 -6.76
C GLU A 241 34.44 0.15 -6.53
N ILE A 242 33.66 1.23 -6.37
CA ILE A 242 34.20 2.59 -6.30
C ILE A 242 34.15 3.11 -4.85
N THR A 243 35.32 3.36 -4.29
CA THR A 243 35.44 3.92 -2.93
C THR A 243 34.77 5.29 -2.81
N ARG A 244 34.24 5.60 -1.62
CA ARG A 244 33.49 6.84 -1.31
C ARG A 244 32.40 7.19 -2.34
N THR A 245 31.73 6.18 -2.88
CA THR A 245 30.65 6.35 -3.86
C THR A 245 29.42 5.56 -3.40
N ILE A 246 28.25 6.17 -3.53
CA ILE A 246 26.96 5.48 -3.41
C ILE A 246 26.33 5.27 -4.78
N VAL A 247 25.48 4.25 -4.88
CA VAL A 247 24.50 4.09 -5.95
C VAL A 247 23.18 4.66 -5.45
N VAL A 248 22.63 5.62 -6.19
CA VAL A 248 21.25 6.10 -6.04
C VAL A 248 20.44 5.58 -7.22
N ARG A 249 19.49 4.68 -6.97
CA ARG A 249 18.58 4.15 -7.99
C ARG A 249 17.23 4.84 -7.87
N LEU A 250 16.72 5.36 -8.99
CA LEU A 250 15.44 6.03 -9.08
C LEU A 250 14.62 5.46 -10.24
N TYR A 251 13.30 5.61 -10.18
CA TYR A 251 12.40 5.28 -11.28
C TYR A 251 11.23 6.25 -11.41
N GLU A 252 10.68 6.35 -12.62
CA GLU A 252 9.42 7.04 -12.87
C GLU A 252 8.26 6.08 -12.62
N ALA A 253 7.34 6.43 -11.71
CA ALA A 253 6.36 5.47 -11.19
C ALA A 253 5.01 5.42 -11.94
N ASN A 254 4.77 6.29 -12.92
CA ASN A 254 3.41 6.65 -13.36
C ASN A 254 3.11 6.37 -14.84
N GLY A 255 4.13 6.03 -15.64
CA GLY A 255 4.02 5.86 -17.09
C GLY A 255 4.10 7.18 -17.84
N GLY A 256 4.76 8.19 -17.28
CA GLY A 256 4.91 9.53 -17.85
C GLY A 256 6.36 9.92 -18.17
N ALA A 257 6.55 11.02 -18.88
CA ALA A 257 7.85 11.69 -18.91
C ALA A 257 7.97 12.60 -17.67
N ALA A 258 9.12 12.56 -16.98
CA ALA A 258 9.33 13.34 -15.76
C ALA A 258 10.76 13.86 -15.64
N ASP A 259 10.92 15.16 -15.40
CA ASP A 259 12.19 15.76 -14.97
C ASP A 259 12.21 15.92 -13.46
N THR A 260 13.36 15.68 -12.83
CA THR A 260 13.59 16.01 -11.42
C THR A 260 14.98 16.54 -11.18
N THR A 261 15.13 17.47 -10.24
CA THR A 261 16.40 17.68 -9.55
C THR A 261 16.51 16.63 -8.44
N VAL A 262 17.66 15.98 -8.33
CA VAL A 262 18.05 15.12 -7.21
C VAL A 262 19.00 15.91 -6.33
N ASN A 263 18.67 16.09 -5.05
CA ASN A 263 19.44 16.87 -4.08
C ASN A 263 20.03 15.95 -3.01
N LEU A 264 21.30 16.17 -2.66
CA LEU A 264 22.02 15.40 -1.64
C LEU A 264 22.26 16.26 -0.39
N GLY A 265 22.07 15.66 0.79
CA GLY A 265 22.28 16.30 2.09
C GLY A 265 23.74 16.55 2.48
N PHE A 266 24.68 16.17 1.62
CA PHE A 266 26.13 16.16 1.87
C PHE A 266 26.88 16.60 0.61
N THR A 267 28.13 17.02 0.78
CA THR A 267 29.00 17.45 -0.32
C THR A 267 29.29 16.30 -1.27
N ILE A 268 29.11 16.53 -2.58
CA ILE A 268 29.43 15.54 -3.62
C ILE A 268 30.50 16.10 -4.57
N THR A 269 31.36 15.21 -5.07
CA THR A 269 32.50 15.55 -5.95
C THR A 269 32.20 15.27 -7.41
N ALA A 270 31.54 14.14 -7.71
CA ALA A 270 31.19 13.70 -9.06
C ALA A 270 29.85 12.94 -9.08
N VAL A 271 29.18 12.95 -10.24
CA VAL A 271 28.01 12.10 -10.54
C VAL A 271 28.19 11.47 -11.91
N ARG A 272 27.85 10.18 -12.04
CA ARG A 272 27.72 9.48 -13.33
C ARG A 272 26.44 8.66 -13.34
N GLU A 273 25.86 8.44 -14.52
CA GLU A 273 24.88 7.37 -14.69
C GLU A 273 25.60 6.00 -14.65
N CYS A 274 24.88 4.96 -14.24
CA CYS A 274 25.34 3.58 -14.32
C CYS A 274 24.19 2.63 -14.65
N ASN A 275 24.53 1.41 -15.08
CA ASN A 275 23.55 0.39 -15.43
C ASN A 275 23.03 -0.37 -14.19
N GLY A 276 22.32 -1.48 -14.41
CA GLY A 276 21.80 -2.35 -13.33
C GLY A 276 22.89 -2.97 -12.44
N LEU A 277 24.09 -3.19 -12.98
CA LEU A 277 25.26 -3.82 -12.37
C LEU A 277 26.27 -2.81 -11.77
N GLU A 278 25.97 -1.51 -11.82
CA GLU A 278 26.83 -0.40 -11.38
C GLU A 278 27.94 0.02 -12.38
N ASP A 279 28.02 -0.57 -13.58
CA ASP A 279 28.99 -0.18 -14.62
C ASP A 279 28.85 1.32 -14.95
N PRO A 280 29.91 2.15 -14.83
CA PRO A 280 29.84 3.58 -15.07
C PRO A 280 29.59 3.93 -16.55
N ALA A 281 28.62 4.81 -16.79
CA ALA A 281 28.28 5.38 -18.08
C ALA A 281 28.54 6.90 -18.09
N ASP A 282 27.62 7.68 -18.67
CA ASP A 282 27.77 9.12 -18.90
C ASP A 282 27.99 9.94 -17.63
N VAL A 283 28.83 10.99 -17.73
CA VAL A 283 29.07 11.94 -16.65
C VAL A 283 27.90 12.92 -16.56
N VAL A 284 27.33 13.05 -15.37
CA VAL A 284 26.17 13.92 -15.13
C VAL A 284 26.63 15.24 -14.51
N THR A 285 26.29 16.36 -15.15
CA THR A 285 26.60 17.70 -14.64
C THR A 285 25.86 17.97 -13.34
N ARG A 286 26.61 18.36 -12.29
CA ARG A 286 26.08 18.74 -10.98
C ARG A 286 26.19 20.24 -10.74
N THR A 287 25.27 20.77 -9.94
CA THR A 287 25.23 22.15 -9.45
C THR A 287 25.36 22.12 -7.93
N GLY A 288 26.58 22.26 -7.42
CA GLY A 288 26.85 22.04 -5.98
C GLY A 288 26.58 20.58 -5.58
N ASN A 289 25.57 20.39 -4.72
CA ASN A 289 25.16 19.10 -4.17
C ASN A 289 23.87 18.54 -4.82
N SER A 290 23.52 18.98 -6.02
CA SER A 290 22.38 18.45 -6.78
C SER A 290 22.71 18.22 -8.25
N PHE A 291 21.91 17.40 -8.92
CA PHE A 291 21.96 17.17 -10.36
C PHE A 291 20.55 17.00 -10.93
N VAL A 292 20.39 17.16 -12.25
CA VAL A 292 19.09 17.00 -12.94
C VAL A 292 19.04 15.67 -13.65
N ALA A 293 17.91 14.96 -13.55
CA ALA A 293 17.67 13.70 -14.23
C ALA A 293 16.27 13.68 -14.87
N SER A 294 16.23 13.48 -16.19
CA SER A 294 15.03 13.24 -16.99
C SER A 294 14.71 11.74 -17.08
N PHE A 295 13.43 11.39 -17.10
CA PHE A 295 12.94 10.01 -17.18
C PHE A 295 11.87 9.87 -18.25
N LYS A 296 11.89 8.73 -18.94
CA LYS A 296 10.81 8.23 -19.80
C LYS A 296 9.79 7.42 -18.96
N PRO A 297 8.57 7.14 -19.48
CA PRO A 297 7.59 6.26 -18.85
C PRO A 297 8.18 4.97 -18.27
N PHE A 298 8.00 4.74 -16.97
CA PHE A 298 8.51 3.57 -16.23
C PHE A 298 10.03 3.32 -16.37
N GLN A 299 10.82 4.36 -16.68
CA GLN A 299 12.27 4.23 -16.77
C GLN A 299 12.90 4.14 -15.38
N VAL A 300 13.74 3.13 -15.18
CA VAL A 300 14.70 3.06 -14.05
C VAL A 300 16.02 3.70 -14.50
N ARG A 301 16.64 4.51 -13.64
CA ARG A 301 18.01 5.04 -13.82
C ARG A 301 18.80 4.85 -12.53
N SER A 302 20.09 4.57 -12.64
CA SER A 302 21.00 4.45 -11.49
C SER A 302 22.12 5.47 -11.62
N PHE A 303 22.53 6.07 -10.51
CA PHE A 303 23.57 7.09 -10.50
C PHE A 303 24.64 6.77 -9.45
N LEU A 304 25.90 6.77 -9.87
CA LEU A 304 27.07 6.76 -9.01
C LEU A 304 27.31 8.19 -8.52
N VAL A 305 27.27 8.39 -7.20
CA VAL A 305 27.49 9.69 -6.56
C VAL A 305 28.69 9.58 -5.61
N THR A 306 29.78 10.25 -5.95
CA THR A 306 31.04 10.24 -5.18
C THR A 306 31.11 11.44 -4.23
N PHE A 307 31.63 11.26 -3.02
CA PHE A 307 31.62 12.24 -1.92
C PHE A 307 32.91 12.25 -1.09
#